data_AF-A0A935QEQ7-F1
#
_entry.id   AF-A0A935QEQ7-F1
#
_cell.length_a   1.000
_cell.length_b   1.000
_cell.length_c   1.000
_cell.angle_alpha   90.00
_cell.angle_beta   90.00
_cell.angle_gamma   90.00
#
_symmetry.space_group_name_H-M   'P 1'
#
loop_
_entity.id
_entity.type
_entity.pdbx_description
1 polymer ?
#
loop_
_entity_poly.entity_id
_entity_poly.type
_entity_poly.pdbx_seq_one_letter_code
_entity_poly.pdbx_strand_id
1 'polypeptide(L)'
;MDQEPAAVRRPGLLAERSRTVLGCARLSGFPGVLPALGRRLPLQRLRRCAPGPPPPLKRHRPIAAGRLPVATARRWALGLGIIALAVSWLLGRGFGATATAFAALNLAYSLGLKRIVIVDVVGIAVGFVLRAVASVEVLRPVRGAVPLSPWLILCTFLLALFLGFAKRRAEYVQEASSNHAARPSLRHYGRRMLDVLVVGTFVATLGAYVLYTLATGTVVQFGTYKLLFTAPFVAVGLGRYLVLVFKDDRGGRPHEILLTDPAIQVAVLGWITTVCLIIGLHR
;
A
#
# COMPACT_ATOMS: atom_id res chain seq x y z
N MET A 1 79.36 30.23 -17.05
CA MET A 1 78.23 30.61 -16.17
C MET A 1 76.96 29.94 -16.71
N ASP A 2 76.86 28.61 -16.75
CA ASP A 2 76.88 27.61 -15.64
C ASP A 2 75.53 27.69 -14.88
N GLN A 3 74.65 26.67 -14.81
CA GLN A 3 74.88 25.22 -14.72
C GLN A 3 73.71 24.38 -15.27
N GLU A 4 74.03 23.25 -15.90
CA GLU A 4 73.24 22.00 -15.97
C GLU A 4 73.71 21.08 -14.80
N PRO A 5 73.16 19.86 -14.50
CA PRO A 5 72.00 19.12 -15.07
C PRO A 5 70.98 18.69 -13.94
N ALA A 6 70.06 17.71 -14.03
CA ALA A 6 69.80 16.66 -15.02
C ALA A 6 68.32 16.17 -15.10
N ALA A 7 68.06 15.52 -16.24
CA ALA A 7 67.16 14.41 -16.56
C ALA A 7 66.92 13.35 -15.42
N VAL A 8 65.86 12.53 -15.38
CA VAL A 8 65.32 11.50 -16.33
C VAL A 8 63.96 11.06 -15.71
N ARG A 9 62.81 10.79 -16.37
CA ARG A 9 62.50 9.82 -17.45
C ARG A 9 61.12 10.13 -18.11
N ARG A 10 61.03 10.13 -19.44
CA ARG A 10 59.77 9.96 -20.23
C ARG A 10 59.63 8.44 -20.62
N PRO A 11 58.80 7.96 -21.57
CA PRO A 11 57.64 8.55 -22.26
C PRO A 11 56.39 7.63 -22.44
N GLY A 12 55.24 8.26 -22.72
CA GLY A 12 54.25 7.79 -23.71
C GLY A 12 53.43 6.51 -23.44
N LEU A 13 52.41 6.20 -24.24
CA LEU A 13 51.72 6.98 -25.29
C LEU A 13 50.39 6.26 -25.60
N LEU A 14 49.30 7.03 -25.81
CA LEU A 14 48.03 6.63 -26.47
C LEU A 14 47.21 5.54 -25.74
N ALA A 15 45.93 5.76 -25.42
CA ALA A 15 44.78 5.99 -26.29
C ALA A 15 44.37 4.76 -27.12
N GLU A 16 43.04 4.60 -27.28
CA GLU A 16 42.38 3.65 -28.18
C GLU A 16 42.44 2.15 -27.82
N ARG A 17 41.37 1.64 -27.18
CA ARG A 17 40.53 0.56 -27.75
C ARG A 17 39.31 0.21 -26.90
N SER A 18 38.16 0.74 -27.32
CA SER A 18 36.89 0.04 -27.20
C SER A 18 36.85 -1.15 -28.16
N ARG A 19 36.76 -2.40 -27.66
CA ARG A 19 36.07 -3.59 -28.25
C ARG A 19 36.59 -4.89 -27.60
N THR A 20 35.74 -5.93 -27.65
CA THR A 20 36.09 -7.37 -27.53
C THR A 20 36.74 -7.88 -26.25
N VAL A 21 35.92 -8.31 -25.28
CA VAL A 21 36.02 -9.66 -24.68
C VAL A 21 34.62 -10.25 -24.50
N LEU A 22 34.01 -10.68 -25.61
CA LEU A 22 32.82 -11.54 -25.61
C LEU A 22 33.05 -12.60 -26.69
N GLY A 23 33.60 -13.76 -26.34
CA GLY A 23 33.95 -14.77 -27.34
C GLY A 23 34.99 -15.83 -26.98
N CYS A 24 34.74 -16.63 -25.93
CA CYS A 24 35.16 -18.05 -25.90
C CYS A 24 33.89 -18.84 -25.53
N ALA A 25 33.20 -19.44 -26.49
CA ALA A 25 33.54 -20.70 -27.15
C ALA A 25 33.49 -21.91 -26.20
N ARG A 26 32.40 -22.70 -26.39
CA ARG A 26 32.37 -24.16 -26.64
C ARG A 26 32.99 -25.10 -25.57
N LEU A 27 32.47 -26.31 -25.30
CA LEU A 27 31.26 -27.03 -25.74
C LEU A 27 31.02 -28.22 -24.79
N SER A 28 29.79 -28.75 -24.79
CA SER A 28 29.42 -30.16 -24.54
C SER A 28 30.04 -30.98 -23.37
N GLY A 29 29.17 -31.40 -22.45
CA GLY A 29 29.14 -32.79 -21.98
C GLY A 29 29.35 -33.02 -20.48
N PHE A 30 28.28 -33.41 -19.77
CA PHE A 30 28.23 -34.66 -18.97
C PHE A 30 26.79 -34.96 -18.48
N PRO A 31 26.26 -36.18 -18.68
CA PRO A 31 25.00 -36.66 -18.09
C PRO A 31 25.23 -37.49 -16.80
N GLY A 32 24.16 -37.76 -16.04
CA GLY A 32 24.19 -38.56 -14.79
C GLY A 32 23.87 -37.69 -13.55
N VAL A 33 22.66 -37.71 -12.98
CA VAL A 33 22.02 -38.75 -12.15
C VAL A 33 22.60 -38.83 -10.71
N LEU A 34 21.66 -38.82 -9.75
CA LEU A 34 21.76 -38.88 -8.27
C LEU A 34 22.61 -40.05 -7.71
N PRO A 35 22.88 -40.18 -6.38
CA PRO A 35 22.28 -39.49 -5.22
C PRO A 35 23.22 -39.01 -4.08
N ALA A 36 22.75 -38.11 -3.21
CA ALA A 36 23.29 -37.91 -1.85
C ALA A 36 22.27 -37.21 -0.91
N LEU A 37 21.16 -37.87 -0.60
CA LEU A 37 20.16 -37.40 0.37
C LEU A 37 20.70 -37.51 1.81
N GLY A 38 21.57 -36.59 2.22
CA GLY A 38 22.33 -36.73 3.46
C GLY A 38 22.76 -35.44 4.19
N ARG A 39 22.31 -34.26 3.75
CA ARG A 39 22.59 -33.01 4.48
C ARG A 39 21.50 -32.72 5.52
N ARG A 40 21.83 -33.08 6.77
CA ARG A 40 21.11 -32.67 7.98
C ARG A 40 20.75 -31.19 7.89
N LEU A 41 19.44 -30.88 7.87
CA LEU A 41 18.94 -29.52 8.00
C LEU A 41 19.50 -28.91 9.30
N PRO A 42 20.19 -27.75 9.25
CA PRO A 42 20.68 -27.10 10.46
C PRO A 42 19.49 -26.52 11.25
N LEU A 43 18.95 -27.34 12.17
CA LEU A 43 17.92 -26.98 13.14
C LEU A 43 18.30 -25.78 14.04
N GLN A 44 19.56 -25.31 13.96
CA GLN A 44 20.05 -24.09 14.61
C GLN A 44 19.37 -22.79 14.13
N ARG A 45 18.69 -22.76 12.96
CA ARG A 45 17.91 -21.56 12.54
C ARG A 45 16.56 -21.36 13.25
N LEU A 46 16.16 -22.23 14.19
CA LEU A 46 14.93 -22.08 14.98
C LEU A 46 15.14 -21.55 16.41
N ARG A 47 16.39 -21.34 16.86
CA ARG A 47 16.70 -20.96 18.26
C ARG A 47 16.85 -19.46 18.53
N ARG A 48 16.45 -18.57 17.62
CA ARG A 48 16.36 -17.11 17.86
C ARG A 48 14.99 -16.52 17.49
N CYS A 49 13.93 -17.08 18.06
CA CYS A 49 12.65 -16.38 18.22
C CYS A 49 12.56 -15.66 19.57
N ALA A 50 13.64 -14.97 19.98
CA ALA A 50 13.52 -13.93 20.99
C ALA A 50 12.83 -12.71 20.34
N PRO A 51 11.74 -12.17 20.91
CA PRO A 51 11.12 -10.97 20.38
C PRO A 51 12.09 -9.79 20.59
N GLY A 52 12.77 -9.39 19.52
CA GLY A 52 13.58 -8.17 19.51
C GLY A 52 12.73 -6.95 19.93
N PRO A 53 13.32 -5.95 20.59
CA PRO A 53 12.58 -4.79 21.07
C PRO A 53 11.80 -4.13 19.92
N PRO A 54 10.53 -3.73 20.11
CA PRO A 54 9.79 -3.11 19.03
C PRO A 54 10.45 -1.80 18.59
N PRO A 55 10.39 -1.43 17.29
CA PRO A 55 10.91 -0.17 16.77
C PRO A 55 10.48 1.04 17.61
N PRO A 56 11.28 2.12 17.70
CA PRO A 56 11.11 3.17 18.72
C PRO A 56 9.67 3.72 18.81
N LEU A 57 9.02 4.01 17.69
CA LEU A 57 7.63 4.47 17.63
C LEU A 57 6.56 3.45 18.05
N LYS A 58 6.87 2.14 18.05
CA LYS A 58 5.95 1.06 18.46
C LYS A 58 6.04 0.74 19.97
N ARG A 59 7.09 1.21 20.69
CA ARG A 59 7.24 1.07 22.15
C ARG A 59 6.21 1.87 22.95
N HIS A 60 5.81 3.06 22.49
CA HIS A 60 4.92 3.96 23.24
C HIS A 60 3.43 3.56 23.27
N ARG A 61 3.04 2.44 22.64
CA ARG A 61 1.65 1.96 22.72
C ARG A 61 1.32 1.56 24.16
N PRO A 62 0.22 2.01 24.78
CA PRO A 62 -0.04 1.80 26.22
C PRO A 62 0.08 0.35 26.71
N ILE A 63 -0.31 -0.60 25.86
CA ILE A 63 -0.24 -2.05 26.13
C ILE A 63 1.20 -2.59 26.02
N ALA A 64 2.01 -2.05 25.10
CA ALA A 64 3.43 -2.43 24.94
C ALA A 64 4.35 -1.74 25.95
N ALA A 65 3.93 -0.58 26.48
CA ALA A 65 4.60 0.15 27.54
C ALA A 65 4.22 -0.32 28.96
N GLY A 66 3.40 -1.37 29.09
CA GLY A 66 2.94 -1.91 30.38
C GLY A 66 1.98 -1.02 31.17
N ARG A 67 1.59 0.15 30.65
CA ARG A 67 0.80 1.18 31.35
C ARG A 67 -0.69 0.84 31.49
N LEU A 68 -1.18 -0.19 30.79
CA LEU A 68 -2.55 -0.69 30.90
C LEU A 68 -2.59 -2.22 31.02
N PRO A 69 -3.24 -2.78 32.05
CA PRO A 69 -3.47 -4.21 32.16
C PRO A 69 -4.27 -4.74 30.96
N VAL A 70 -3.81 -5.84 30.35
CA VAL A 70 -4.43 -6.46 29.16
C VAL A 70 -5.91 -6.81 29.41
N ALA A 71 -6.24 -7.25 30.63
CA ALA A 71 -7.62 -7.57 31.04
C ALA A 71 -8.54 -6.33 31.07
N THR A 72 -8.02 -5.17 31.45
CA THR A 72 -8.78 -3.90 31.45
C THR A 72 -8.95 -3.39 30.04
N ALA A 73 -7.91 -3.41 29.21
CA ALA A 73 -8.01 -3.07 27.79
C ALA A 73 -9.02 -3.95 27.04
N ARG A 74 -9.08 -5.26 27.34
CA ARG A 74 -10.07 -6.19 26.77
C ARG A 74 -11.50 -5.86 27.19
N ARG A 75 -11.74 -5.53 28.47
CA ARG A 75 -13.08 -5.16 28.97
C ARG A 75 -13.60 -3.90 28.29
N TRP A 76 -12.78 -2.85 28.21
CA TRP A 76 -13.16 -1.61 27.50
C TRP A 76 -13.38 -1.83 26.01
N ALA A 77 -12.52 -2.60 25.33
CA ALA A 77 -12.70 -2.91 23.92
C ALA A 77 -14.01 -3.68 23.64
N LEU A 78 -14.38 -4.64 24.51
CA LEU A 78 -15.63 -5.39 24.38
C LEU A 78 -16.85 -4.51 24.69
N GLY A 79 -16.82 -3.75 25.78
CA GLY A 79 -17.92 -2.85 26.17
C GLY A 79 -18.20 -1.79 25.12
N LEU A 80 -17.17 -1.09 24.64
CA LEU A 80 -17.29 -0.11 23.55
C LEU A 80 -17.75 -0.76 22.24
N GLY A 81 -17.29 -1.99 21.95
CA GLY A 81 -17.73 -2.74 20.77
C GLY A 81 -19.22 -3.11 20.80
N ILE A 82 -19.73 -3.55 21.96
CA ILE A 82 -21.15 -3.87 22.15
C ILE A 82 -22.00 -2.59 22.06
N ILE A 83 -21.59 -1.51 22.73
CA ILE A 83 -22.30 -0.22 22.68
C ILE A 83 -22.34 0.32 21.24
N ALA A 84 -21.21 0.29 20.52
CA ALA A 84 -21.15 0.73 19.13
C ALA A 84 -22.09 -0.09 18.22
N LEU A 85 -22.12 -1.43 18.37
CA LEU A 85 -23.04 -2.27 17.62
C LEU A 85 -24.51 -1.98 17.98
N ALA A 86 -24.85 -1.86 19.26
CA ALA A 86 -26.22 -1.54 19.69
C ALA A 86 -26.70 -0.20 19.09
N VAL A 87 -25.86 0.84 19.14
CA VAL A 87 -26.11 2.13 18.48
C VAL A 87 -26.25 1.96 16.96
N SER A 88 -25.42 1.14 16.31
CA SER A 88 -25.57 0.88 14.87
C SER A 88 -26.93 0.26 14.50
N TRP A 89 -27.49 -0.62 15.33
CA TRP A 89 -28.83 -1.18 15.08
C TRP A 89 -29.95 -0.17 15.32
N LEU A 90 -29.79 0.75 16.28
CA LEU A 90 -30.71 1.87 16.54
C LEU A 90 -30.75 2.88 15.38
N LEU A 91 -29.62 3.12 14.71
CA LEU A 91 -29.52 4.01 13.55
C LEU A 91 -30.14 3.44 12.26
N GLY A 92 -30.47 2.14 12.23
CA GLY A 92 -31.24 1.51 11.15
C GLY A 92 -30.71 0.14 10.74
N ARG A 93 -31.60 -0.71 10.21
CA ARG A 93 -31.30 -2.13 9.89
C ARG A 93 -30.12 -2.29 8.90
N GLY A 94 -30.02 -1.45 7.87
CA GLY A 94 -28.91 -1.48 6.91
C GLY A 94 -27.56 -1.09 7.51
N PHE A 95 -27.56 -0.09 8.40
CA PHE A 95 -26.35 0.33 9.12
C PHE A 95 -25.93 -0.70 10.18
N GLY A 96 -26.88 -1.28 10.93
CA GLY A 96 -26.65 -2.39 11.85
C GLY A 96 -26.05 -3.62 11.17
N ALA A 97 -26.58 -4.01 10.01
CA ALA A 97 -26.06 -5.13 9.22
C ALA A 97 -24.64 -4.88 8.70
N THR A 98 -24.37 -3.69 8.12
CA THR A 98 -23.03 -3.35 7.60
C THR A 98 -21.99 -3.18 8.71
N ALA A 99 -22.37 -2.60 9.86
CA ALA A 99 -21.51 -2.53 11.05
C ALA A 99 -21.20 -3.92 11.62
N THR A 100 -22.18 -4.83 11.65
CA THR A 100 -21.99 -6.22 12.10
C THR A 100 -21.06 -6.98 11.15
N ALA A 101 -21.23 -6.85 9.83
CA ALA A 101 -20.33 -7.42 8.83
C ALA A 101 -18.90 -6.87 8.95
N PHE A 102 -18.76 -5.57 9.21
CA PHE A 102 -17.45 -4.94 9.46
C PHE A 102 -16.79 -5.47 10.76
N ALA A 103 -17.55 -5.63 11.84
CA ALA A 103 -17.04 -6.20 13.09
C ALA A 103 -16.59 -7.66 12.90
N ALA A 104 -17.38 -8.48 12.21
CA ALA A 104 -17.04 -9.85 11.86
C ALA A 104 -15.76 -9.94 11.01
N LEU A 105 -15.61 -9.06 10.00
CA LEU A 105 -14.40 -8.96 9.18
C LEU A 105 -13.16 -8.60 10.01
N ASN A 106 -13.26 -7.65 10.95
CA ASN A 106 -12.15 -7.28 11.84
C ASN A 106 -11.77 -8.42 12.80
N LEU A 107 -12.75 -9.21 13.26
CA LEU A 107 -12.51 -10.40 14.08
C LEU A 107 -11.81 -11.50 13.26
N ALA A 108 -12.31 -11.83 12.07
CA ALA A 108 -11.70 -12.79 11.14
C ALA A 108 -10.26 -12.38 10.75
N TYR A 109 -10.04 -11.09 10.47
CA TYR A 109 -8.72 -10.49 10.24
C TYR A 109 -7.76 -10.69 11.43
N SER A 110 -8.27 -10.50 12.65
CA SER A 110 -7.50 -10.66 13.88
C SER A 110 -7.17 -12.12 14.18
N LEU A 111 -8.09 -13.05 13.93
CA LEU A 111 -7.93 -14.49 14.19
C LEU A 111 -6.95 -15.14 13.21
N GLY A 112 -7.16 -14.97 11.89
CA GLY A 112 -6.46 -15.77 10.88
C GLY A 112 -6.10 -15.04 9.58
N LEU A 113 -7.00 -14.23 9.02
CA LEU A 113 -6.86 -13.70 7.65
C LEU A 113 -5.55 -12.94 7.39
N LYS A 114 -5.01 -12.23 8.41
CA LYS A 114 -3.70 -11.54 8.34
C LYS A 114 -2.48 -12.43 8.03
N ARG A 115 -2.63 -13.77 8.09
CA ARG A 115 -1.58 -14.76 7.82
C ARG A 115 -1.54 -15.19 6.35
N ILE A 116 -2.62 -15.00 5.60
CA ILE A 116 -2.75 -15.43 4.20
C ILE A 116 -2.35 -14.28 3.27
N VAL A 117 -1.50 -14.58 2.29
CA VAL A 117 -0.96 -13.65 1.30
C VAL A 117 -2.10 -13.12 0.41
N ILE A 118 -2.06 -11.82 0.07
CA ILE A 118 -3.09 -11.06 -0.70
C ILE A 118 -4.42 -10.93 0.05
N VAL A 119 -4.94 -11.98 0.67
CA VAL A 119 -6.19 -11.98 1.45
C VAL A 119 -6.14 -10.97 2.61
N ASP A 120 -4.97 -10.72 3.19
CA ASP A 120 -4.81 -9.67 4.20
C ASP A 120 -5.03 -8.25 3.64
N VAL A 121 -4.56 -7.97 2.42
CA VAL A 121 -4.74 -6.67 1.74
C VAL A 121 -6.17 -6.54 1.20
N VAL A 122 -6.73 -7.61 0.61
CA VAL A 122 -8.12 -7.67 0.18
C VAL A 122 -9.08 -7.47 1.36
N GLY A 123 -8.81 -8.10 2.51
CA GLY A 123 -9.61 -7.90 3.72
C GLY A 123 -9.58 -6.46 4.24
N ILE A 124 -8.43 -5.77 4.12
CA ILE A 124 -8.35 -4.33 4.41
C ILE A 124 -9.20 -3.52 3.42
N ALA A 125 -9.12 -3.83 2.12
CA ALA A 125 -9.87 -3.12 1.08
C ALA A 125 -11.39 -3.32 1.20
N VAL A 126 -11.86 -4.55 1.45
CA VAL A 126 -13.27 -4.83 1.78
C VAL A 126 -13.69 -4.08 3.05
N GLY A 127 -12.81 -3.94 4.04
CA GLY A 127 -13.07 -3.12 5.22
C GLY A 127 -13.24 -1.62 4.93
N PHE A 128 -12.59 -1.08 3.89
CA PHE A 128 -12.85 0.29 3.41
C PHE A 128 -14.16 0.40 2.64
N VAL A 129 -14.48 -0.59 1.79
CA VAL A 129 -15.77 -0.67 1.09
C VAL A 129 -16.93 -0.73 2.08
N LEU A 130 -16.87 -1.61 3.09
CA LEU A 130 -17.92 -1.72 4.11
C LEU A 130 -18.16 -0.40 4.86
N ARG A 131 -17.11 0.38 5.16
CA ARG A 131 -17.28 1.72 5.72
C ARG A 131 -17.95 2.68 4.74
N ALA A 132 -17.56 2.65 3.47
CA ALA A 132 -18.17 3.50 2.45
C ALA A 132 -19.66 3.19 2.22
N VAL A 133 -20.05 1.90 2.26
CA VAL A 133 -21.46 1.48 2.25
C VAL A 133 -22.18 1.94 3.52
N ALA A 134 -21.57 1.73 4.71
CA ALA A 134 -22.14 2.18 5.98
C ALA A 134 -22.39 3.71 6.01
N SER A 135 -21.52 4.51 5.40
CA SER A 135 -21.71 5.97 5.23
C SER A 135 -22.93 6.33 4.37
N VAL A 136 -23.38 5.45 3.46
CA VAL A 136 -24.62 5.65 2.68
C VAL A 136 -25.83 5.13 3.46
N GLU A 137 -25.71 3.97 4.12
CA GLU A 137 -26.79 3.39 4.93
C GLU A 137 -27.22 4.31 6.09
N VAL A 138 -26.27 4.99 6.75
CA VAL A 138 -26.58 5.95 7.84
C VAL A 138 -27.31 7.21 7.35
N LEU A 139 -27.20 7.55 6.07
CA LEU A 139 -27.90 8.71 5.47
C LEU A 139 -29.32 8.38 5.02
N ARG A 140 -29.68 7.10 4.82
CA ARG A 140 -31.01 6.69 4.34
C ARG A 140 -32.17 7.16 5.23
N PRO A 141 -32.12 7.09 6.58
CA PRO A 141 -33.19 7.59 7.44
C PRO A 141 -33.38 9.11 7.33
N VAL A 142 -32.35 9.86 6.95
CA VAL A 142 -32.33 11.33 6.97
C VAL A 142 -32.61 11.95 5.59
N ARG A 143 -32.17 11.30 4.51
CA ARG A 143 -32.30 11.80 3.12
C ARG A 143 -33.06 10.87 2.18
N GLY A 144 -33.68 9.81 2.69
CA GLY A 144 -34.44 8.84 1.88
C GLY A 144 -33.55 7.94 1.03
N ALA A 145 -34.05 7.51 -0.13
CA ALA A 145 -33.42 6.49 -0.96
C ALA A 145 -32.18 7.02 -1.72
N VAL A 146 -31.05 7.17 -1.01
CA VAL A 146 -29.75 7.46 -1.64
C VAL A 146 -29.25 6.22 -2.40
N PRO A 147 -29.09 6.27 -3.73
CA PRO A 147 -28.59 5.14 -4.50
C PRO A 147 -27.08 4.95 -4.26
N LEU A 148 -26.67 3.70 -4.02
CA LEU A 148 -25.26 3.35 -3.86
C LEU A 148 -24.62 3.21 -5.25
N SER A 149 -23.77 4.18 -5.63
CA SER A 149 -23.07 4.14 -6.91
C SER A 149 -22.06 2.97 -6.98
N PRO A 150 -22.16 2.06 -7.97
CA PRO A 150 -21.18 0.97 -8.15
C PRO A 150 -19.75 1.49 -8.34
N TRP A 151 -19.59 2.66 -8.97
CA TRP A 151 -18.29 3.32 -9.16
C TRP A 151 -17.64 3.71 -7.83
N LEU A 152 -18.43 4.13 -6.84
CA LEU A 152 -17.92 4.47 -5.50
C LEU A 152 -17.33 3.23 -4.81
N ILE A 153 -18.00 2.08 -4.93
CA ILE A 153 -17.51 0.79 -4.44
C ILE A 153 -16.18 0.43 -5.12
N LEU A 154 -16.16 0.46 -6.46
CA LEU A 154 -15.02 0.07 -7.28
C LEU A 154 -13.78 0.95 -7.02
N CYS A 155 -13.94 2.27 -7.08
CA CYS A 155 -12.85 3.23 -6.82
C CYS A 155 -12.33 3.12 -5.38
N THR A 156 -13.22 2.98 -4.38
CA THR A 156 -12.80 2.79 -2.97
C THR A 156 -12.02 1.49 -2.80
N PHE A 157 -12.47 0.39 -3.41
CA PHE A 157 -11.80 -0.91 -3.34
C PHE A 157 -10.40 -0.86 -3.97
N LEU A 158 -10.28 -0.34 -5.19
CA LEU A 158 -9.01 -0.25 -5.93
C LEU A 158 -8.00 0.67 -5.22
N LEU A 159 -8.45 1.85 -4.75
CA LEU A 159 -7.61 2.78 -4.00
C LEU A 159 -7.14 2.16 -2.67
N ALA A 160 -8.00 1.44 -1.97
CA ALA A 160 -7.63 0.76 -0.73
C ALA A 160 -6.65 -0.41 -0.95
N LEU A 161 -6.80 -1.15 -2.06
CA LEU A 161 -5.81 -2.16 -2.48
C LEU A 161 -4.45 -1.51 -2.78
N PHE A 162 -4.43 -0.41 -3.55
CA PHE A 162 -3.21 0.33 -3.90
C PHE A 162 -2.44 0.78 -2.65
N LEU A 163 -3.12 1.48 -1.72
CA LEU A 163 -2.52 1.93 -0.46
C LEU A 163 -2.10 0.74 0.43
N GLY A 164 -2.86 -0.36 0.40
CA GLY A 164 -2.54 -1.59 1.12
C GLY A 164 -1.26 -2.26 0.63
N PHE A 165 -1.11 -2.46 -0.69
CA PHE A 165 0.11 -3.02 -1.27
C PHE A 165 1.31 -2.09 -1.13
N ALA A 166 1.14 -0.77 -1.30
CA ALA A 166 2.20 0.21 -1.11
C ALA A 166 2.76 0.18 0.32
N LYS A 167 1.87 0.05 1.31
CA LYS A 167 2.25 -0.15 2.70
C LYS A 167 2.98 -1.48 2.93
N ARG A 168 2.53 -2.58 2.31
CA ARG A 168 3.21 -3.89 2.40
C ARG A 168 4.60 -3.88 1.79
N ARG A 169 4.79 -3.17 0.68
CA ARG A 169 6.11 -2.91 0.07
C ARG A 169 7.02 -2.15 1.03
N ALA A 170 6.55 -1.07 1.63
CA ALA A 170 7.34 -0.29 2.60
C ALA A 170 7.68 -1.11 3.87
N GLU A 171 6.75 -1.90 4.40
CA GLU A 171 7.03 -2.84 5.50
C GLU A 171 8.09 -3.88 5.09
N TYR A 172 8.02 -4.44 3.88
CA TYR A 172 9.01 -5.41 3.35
C TYR A 172 10.41 -4.80 3.21
N VAL A 173 10.54 -3.58 2.67
CA VAL A 173 11.85 -2.92 2.52
C VAL A 173 12.46 -2.55 3.88
N GLN A 174 11.64 -2.09 4.83
CA GLN A 174 12.08 -1.80 6.20
C GLN A 174 12.48 -3.07 6.97
N GLU A 175 11.80 -4.20 6.75
CA GLU A 175 12.19 -5.51 7.31
C GLU A 175 13.46 -6.08 6.64
N ALA A 176 13.76 -5.73 5.38
CA ALA A 176 15.01 -6.13 4.72
C ALA A 176 16.24 -5.36 5.22
N SER A 177 16.09 -4.10 5.66
CA SER A 177 17.17 -3.30 6.25
C SER A 177 17.30 -3.45 7.78
N SER A 178 16.26 -3.94 8.44
CA SER A 178 16.21 -4.10 9.91
C SER A 178 16.33 -5.56 10.31
N ASN A 179 17.28 -5.89 11.19
CA ASN A 179 17.51 -7.27 11.69
C ASN A 179 16.42 -7.77 12.69
N HIS A 180 15.16 -7.34 12.50
CA HIS A 180 14.00 -7.63 13.35
C HIS A 180 13.15 -8.76 12.77
N ALA A 181 12.37 -9.43 13.62
CA ALA A 181 11.54 -10.56 13.21
C ALA A 181 10.44 -10.15 12.22
N ALA A 182 10.57 -10.59 10.97
CA ALA A 182 9.62 -10.33 9.89
C ALA A 182 8.21 -10.86 10.19
N ARG A 183 7.17 -10.15 9.70
CA ARG A 183 5.79 -10.65 9.78
C ARG A 183 5.65 -11.98 9.01
N PRO A 184 4.98 -13.02 9.55
CA PRO A 184 4.88 -14.33 8.86
C PRO A 184 4.30 -14.27 7.43
N SER A 185 3.38 -13.35 7.17
CA SER A 185 2.81 -13.11 5.83
C SER A 185 3.77 -12.42 4.86
N LEU A 186 4.73 -11.62 5.35
CA LEU A 186 5.74 -10.97 4.49
C LEU A 186 6.76 -11.95 3.92
N ARG A 187 7.01 -13.08 4.59
CA ARG A 187 7.99 -14.11 4.14
C ARG A 187 7.65 -14.78 2.80
N HIS A 188 6.40 -14.65 2.33
CA HIS A 188 5.91 -15.24 1.09
C HIS A 188 5.77 -14.21 -0.04
N TYR A 189 5.96 -12.91 0.24
CA TYR A 189 5.95 -11.87 -0.78
C TYR A 189 7.34 -11.72 -1.39
N GLY A 190 7.46 -11.80 -2.71
CA GLY A 190 8.63 -11.33 -3.43
C GLY A 190 8.57 -9.82 -3.69
N ARG A 191 9.70 -9.11 -3.59
CA ARG A 191 9.76 -7.65 -3.88
C ARG A 191 9.12 -7.30 -5.24
N ARG A 192 9.53 -8.00 -6.31
CA ARG A 192 8.99 -7.83 -7.68
C ARG A 192 7.47 -8.06 -7.76
N MET A 193 6.93 -8.99 -6.98
CA MET A 193 5.49 -9.28 -6.94
C MET A 193 4.73 -8.12 -6.27
N LEU A 194 5.26 -7.57 -5.18
CA LEU A 194 4.70 -6.36 -4.56
C LEU A 194 4.80 -5.15 -5.50
N ASP A 195 5.92 -4.97 -6.20
CA ASP A 195 6.09 -3.89 -7.17
C ASP A 195 5.03 -3.96 -8.28
N VAL A 196 4.80 -5.14 -8.88
CA VAL A 196 3.77 -5.37 -9.90
C VAL A 196 2.35 -5.15 -9.34
N LEU A 197 2.06 -5.60 -8.12
CA LEU A 197 0.74 -5.39 -7.49
C LEU A 197 0.46 -3.91 -7.21
N VAL A 198 1.46 -3.13 -6.77
CA VAL A 198 1.33 -1.68 -6.55
C VAL A 198 1.10 -0.95 -7.88
N VAL A 199 1.88 -1.25 -8.92
CA VAL A 199 1.72 -0.59 -10.23
C VAL A 199 0.40 -1.01 -10.90
N GLY A 200 0.03 -2.28 -10.85
CA GLY A 200 -1.22 -2.77 -11.42
C GLY A 200 -2.45 -2.15 -10.75
N THR A 201 -2.45 -2.01 -9.42
CA THR A 201 -3.54 -1.34 -8.70
C THR A 201 -3.55 0.18 -8.89
N PHE A 202 -2.39 0.83 -9.08
CA PHE A 202 -2.31 2.23 -9.51
C PHE A 202 -3.00 2.44 -10.86
N VAL A 203 -2.63 1.67 -11.89
CA VAL A 203 -3.21 1.78 -13.23
C VAL A 203 -4.70 1.47 -13.21
N ALA A 204 -5.12 0.42 -12.50
CA ALA A 204 -6.53 0.07 -12.34
C ALA A 204 -7.34 1.16 -11.63
N THR A 205 -6.78 1.80 -10.59
CA THR A 205 -7.45 2.91 -9.87
C THR A 205 -7.63 4.13 -10.79
N LEU A 206 -6.59 4.51 -11.52
CA LEU A 206 -6.65 5.65 -12.46
C LEU A 206 -7.60 5.36 -13.63
N GLY A 207 -7.55 4.15 -14.20
CA GLY A 207 -8.46 3.70 -15.25
C GLY A 207 -9.92 3.68 -14.79
N ALA A 208 -10.20 3.16 -13.60
CA ALA A 208 -11.55 3.17 -13.02
C ALA A 208 -12.06 4.61 -12.77
N TYR A 209 -11.18 5.54 -12.37
CA TYR A 209 -11.54 6.95 -12.23
C TYR A 209 -11.90 7.60 -13.57
N VAL A 210 -11.08 7.39 -14.61
CA VAL A 210 -11.36 7.90 -15.97
C VAL A 210 -12.66 7.32 -16.51
N LEU A 211 -12.87 6.01 -16.39
CA LEU A 211 -14.12 5.34 -16.78
C LEU A 211 -15.33 5.90 -16.01
N TYR A 212 -15.21 6.15 -14.71
CA TYR A 212 -16.24 6.81 -13.92
C TYR A 212 -16.60 8.21 -14.46
N THR A 213 -15.61 9.04 -14.85
CA THR A 213 -15.87 10.38 -15.41
C THR A 213 -16.53 10.36 -16.79
N LEU A 214 -16.40 9.26 -17.53
CA LEU A 214 -16.99 9.07 -18.87
C LEU A 214 -18.27 8.23 -18.87
N ALA A 215 -18.59 7.57 -17.76
CA ALA A 215 -19.76 6.70 -17.66
C ALA A 215 -21.05 7.50 -17.85
N THR A 216 -21.94 7.00 -18.72
CA THR A 216 -23.21 7.66 -19.07
C THR A 216 -24.04 8.04 -17.84
N GLY A 217 -24.14 7.15 -16.85
CA GLY A 217 -24.83 7.44 -15.58
C GLY A 217 -24.22 8.62 -14.79
N THR A 218 -22.90 8.79 -14.82
CA THR A 218 -22.21 9.95 -14.21
C THR A 218 -22.51 11.22 -15.01
N VAL A 219 -22.34 11.17 -16.33
CA VAL A 219 -22.58 12.32 -17.22
C VAL A 219 -24.02 12.81 -17.12
N VAL A 220 -25.01 11.90 -17.09
CA VAL A 220 -26.43 12.27 -16.92
C VAL A 220 -26.70 12.89 -15.55
N GLN A 221 -26.07 12.41 -14.47
CA GLN A 221 -26.28 12.99 -13.13
C GLN A 221 -25.62 14.35 -12.92
N PHE A 222 -24.50 14.64 -13.59
CA PHE A 222 -23.79 15.92 -13.48
C PHE A 222 -23.99 16.86 -14.68
N GLY A 223 -24.74 16.44 -15.71
CA GLY A 223 -24.99 17.19 -16.94
C GLY A 223 -23.77 17.37 -17.87
N THR A 224 -22.58 16.85 -17.51
CA THR A 224 -21.33 17.31 -18.14
C THR A 224 -20.26 16.24 -18.30
N TYR A 225 -19.60 16.26 -19.47
CA TYR A 225 -18.39 15.48 -19.76
C TYR A 225 -17.10 16.12 -19.20
N LYS A 226 -17.19 17.39 -18.74
CA LYS A 226 -16.00 18.17 -18.29
C LYS A 226 -15.31 17.58 -17.07
N LEU A 227 -15.96 16.67 -16.33
CA LEU A 227 -15.37 15.90 -15.23
C LEU A 227 -14.04 15.21 -15.61
N LEU A 228 -13.83 14.85 -16.89
CA LEU A 228 -12.56 14.29 -17.37
C LEU A 228 -11.34 15.19 -17.08
N PHE A 229 -11.49 16.52 -17.08
CA PHE A 229 -10.39 17.47 -16.79
C PHE A 229 -9.85 17.37 -15.35
N THR A 230 -10.53 16.63 -14.48
CA THR A 230 -10.05 16.34 -13.12
C THR A 230 -9.05 15.17 -13.07
N ALA A 231 -9.02 14.32 -14.10
CA ALA A 231 -8.17 13.12 -14.14
C ALA A 231 -6.66 13.39 -14.11
N PRO A 232 -6.11 14.45 -14.75
CA PRO A 232 -4.69 14.80 -14.62
C PRO A 232 -4.26 15.07 -13.18
N PHE A 233 -5.10 15.73 -12.37
CA PHE A 233 -4.81 15.96 -10.94
C PHE A 233 -4.75 14.64 -10.16
N VAL A 234 -5.67 13.71 -10.43
CA VAL A 234 -5.66 12.37 -9.81
C VAL A 234 -4.41 11.59 -10.24
N ALA A 235 -4.04 11.64 -11.52
CA ALA A 235 -2.83 11.00 -12.05
C ALA A 235 -1.55 11.56 -11.40
N VAL A 236 -1.44 12.89 -11.25
CA VAL A 236 -0.31 13.54 -10.58
C VAL A 236 -0.26 13.18 -9.08
N GLY A 237 -1.38 13.21 -8.37
CA GLY A 237 -1.44 12.87 -6.94
C GLY A 237 -1.06 11.40 -6.66
N LEU A 238 -1.65 10.46 -7.41
CA LEU A 238 -1.34 9.03 -7.29
C LEU A 238 0.09 8.72 -7.78
N GLY A 239 0.54 9.36 -8.86
CA GLY A 239 1.88 9.21 -9.42
C GLY A 239 2.98 9.75 -8.49
N ARG A 240 2.73 10.89 -7.84
CA ARG A 240 3.59 11.44 -6.79
C ARG A 240 3.71 10.48 -5.61
N TYR A 241 2.60 9.91 -5.15
CA TYR A 241 2.61 8.88 -4.12
C TYR A 241 3.41 7.63 -4.57
N LEU A 242 3.28 7.21 -5.83
CA LEU A 242 4.06 6.12 -6.41
C LEU A 242 5.58 6.40 -6.34
N VAL A 243 6.01 7.62 -6.68
CA VAL A 243 7.42 8.04 -6.56
C VAL A 243 7.91 7.95 -5.11
N LEU A 244 7.15 8.46 -4.13
CA LEU A 244 7.51 8.35 -2.70
C LEU A 244 7.58 6.90 -2.21
N VAL A 245 6.74 6.01 -2.75
CA VAL A 245 6.74 4.59 -2.43
C VAL A 245 7.97 3.88 -3.01
N PHE A 246 8.37 4.19 -4.25
CA PHE A 246 9.42 3.46 -4.96
C PHE A 246 10.84 4.03 -4.78
N LYS A 247 10.97 5.36 -4.71
CA LYS A 247 12.25 6.07 -4.64
C LYS A 247 12.70 6.35 -3.21
N ASP A 248 11.77 6.78 -2.36
CA ASP A 248 12.08 7.21 -0.98
C ASP A 248 11.74 6.11 0.05
N ASP A 249 11.15 4.99 -0.37
CA ASP A 249 10.64 3.88 0.46
C ASP A 249 9.69 4.32 1.61
N ARG A 250 9.05 5.50 1.46
CA ARG A 250 8.23 6.15 2.52
C ARG A 250 6.79 5.62 2.63
N GLY A 251 6.36 4.67 1.80
CA GLY A 251 4.97 4.21 1.66
C GLY A 251 4.24 3.66 2.90
N GLY A 252 4.88 3.54 4.06
CA GLY A 252 4.32 2.89 5.25
C GLY A 252 3.16 3.63 5.94
N ARG A 253 3.00 4.95 5.68
CA ARG A 253 2.02 5.82 6.35
C ARG A 253 1.34 6.79 5.36
N PRO A 254 0.31 6.34 4.62
CA PRO A 254 -0.30 7.16 3.57
C PRO A 254 -0.97 8.46 4.07
N HIS A 255 -1.54 8.45 5.28
CA HIS A 255 -2.18 9.64 5.86
C HIS A 255 -1.17 10.74 6.22
N GLU A 256 0.02 10.38 6.74
CA GLU A 256 1.09 11.35 7.00
C GLU A 256 1.65 11.91 5.69
N ILE A 257 1.84 11.07 4.66
CA ILE A 257 2.28 11.53 3.33
C ILE A 257 1.29 12.54 2.74
N LEU A 258 -0.02 12.26 2.79
CA LEU A 258 -1.07 13.17 2.31
C LEU A 258 -1.05 14.53 3.02
N LEU A 259 -0.65 14.56 4.30
CA LEU A 259 -0.57 15.77 5.13
C LEU A 259 0.81 16.46 5.11
N THR A 260 1.83 15.88 4.48
CA THR A 260 3.21 16.42 4.48
C THR A 260 3.84 16.62 3.11
N ASP A 261 3.34 16.00 2.04
CA ASP A 261 3.85 16.24 0.69
C ASP A 261 3.04 17.36 -0.01
N PRO A 262 3.65 18.52 -0.29
CA PRO A 262 2.93 19.66 -0.86
C PRO A 262 2.44 19.41 -2.29
N ALA A 263 3.11 18.55 -3.06
CA ALA A 263 2.68 18.25 -4.42
C ALA A 263 1.40 17.41 -4.45
N ILE A 264 1.23 16.47 -3.50
CA ILE A 264 -0.04 15.76 -3.32
C ILE A 264 -1.14 16.72 -2.84
N GLN A 265 -0.83 17.65 -1.93
CA GLN A 265 -1.81 18.65 -1.46
C GLN A 265 -2.29 19.57 -2.58
N VAL A 266 -1.38 20.12 -3.39
CA VAL A 266 -1.71 20.94 -4.56
C VAL A 266 -2.55 20.14 -5.57
N ALA A 267 -2.22 18.87 -5.80
CA ALA A 267 -3.02 18.00 -6.67
C ALA A 267 -4.45 17.79 -6.13
N VAL A 268 -4.62 17.55 -4.83
CA VAL A 268 -5.94 17.39 -4.19
C VAL A 268 -6.73 18.70 -4.20
N LEU A 269 -6.12 19.84 -3.87
CA LEU A 269 -6.77 21.15 -3.90
C LEU A 269 -7.16 21.56 -5.32
N GLY A 270 -6.29 21.32 -6.30
CA GLY A 270 -6.59 21.52 -7.72
C GLY A 270 -7.77 20.65 -8.17
N TRP A 271 -7.77 19.37 -7.79
CA TRP A 271 -8.89 18.46 -8.06
C TRP A 271 -10.22 18.96 -7.46
N ILE A 272 -10.26 19.32 -6.17
CA ILE A 272 -11.46 19.88 -5.51
C ILE A 272 -11.92 21.13 -6.24
N THR A 273 -11.00 22.06 -6.54
CA THR A 273 -11.30 23.34 -7.20
C THR A 273 -11.89 23.11 -8.59
N THR A 274 -11.31 22.22 -9.40
CA THR A 274 -11.83 21.88 -10.73
C THR A 274 -13.20 21.21 -10.65
N VAL A 275 -13.43 20.28 -9.70
CA VAL A 275 -14.75 19.66 -9.49
C VAL A 275 -15.80 20.70 -9.09
N CYS A 276 -15.48 21.58 -8.13
CA CYS A 276 -16.39 22.64 -7.68
C CYS A 276 -16.70 23.64 -8.78
N LEU A 277 -15.72 24.04 -9.61
CA LEU A 277 -15.94 24.90 -10.76
C LEU A 277 -16.84 24.24 -11.81
N ILE A 278 -16.59 22.97 -12.17
CA ILE A 278 -17.39 22.25 -13.17
C ILE A 278 -18.86 22.11 -12.73
N ILE A 279 -19.10 21.75 -11.46
CA ILE A 279 -20.46 21.57 -10.92
C ILE A 279 -21.13 22.94 -10.68
N GLY A 280 -20.38 23.93 -10.19
CA GLY A 280 -20.88 25.28 -9.92
C GLY A 280 -21.22 26.08 -11.17
N LEU A 281 -20.52 25.86 -12.29
CA LEU A 281 -20.83 26.45 -13.60
C LEU A 281 -22.00 25.76 -14.32
N HIS A 282 -22.57 24.70 -13.75
CA HIS A 282 -23.65 23.91 -14.33
C HIS A 282 -24.92 23.85 -13.45
N ARG A 283 -24.95 24.67 -12.40
CA ARG A 283 -26.13 24.96 -11.58
C ARG A 283 -26.63 26.36 -11.86
#